data_AF-A0A9P0DPS9-F1
#
_entry.id   AF-A0A9P0DPS9-F1
#
_cell.length_a   1.000
_cell.length_b   1.000
_cell.length_c   1.000
_cell.angle_alpha   90.00
_cell.angle_beta   90.00
_cell.angle_gamma   90.00
#
_symmetry.space_group_name_H-M   'P 1'
#
loop_
_entity.id
_entity.type
_entity.pdbx_description
1 polymer ?
#
loop_
_entity_poly.entity_id
_entity_poly.type
_entity_poly.pdbx_seq_one_letter_code
_entity_poly.pdbx_strand_id
1 'polypeptide(L)'
;MRATNVKDVVFHIGFLSMIVGQVFVIYYHVNELSLESIDLSQRIFNSNWYDQSSEVKRSLLIVMARVQRPLVLTIGNFAVIDNDLIVTMVKAAYTFVMYHII
;
A
#
# COMPACT_ATOMS: atom_id res chain seq x y z
N MET A 1 -39.83 13.79 -0.73
CA MET A 1 -38.65 14.57 -1.17
C MET A 1 -37.91 15.01 0.09
N ARG A 2 -36.90 14.24 0.49
CA ARG A 2 -36.19 14.41 1.76
C ARG A 2 -35.10 15.47 1.53
N ALA A 3 -35.20 16.60 2.21
CA ALA A 3 -34.17 17.64 2.14
C ALA A 3 -32.86 17.05 2.70
N THR A 4 -31.96 16.65 1.81
CA THR A 4 -30.57 16.35 2.16
C THR A 4 -29.97 17.66 2.66
N ASN A 5 -29.62 17.69 3.94
CA ASN A 5 -29.04 18.88 4.54
C ASN A 5 -27.63 19.04 3.95
N VAL A 6 -27.31 20.21 3.41
CA VAL A 6 -26.00 20.50 2.79
C VAL A 6 -24.84 20.13 3.75
N LYS A 7 -25.07 20.26 5.06
CA LYS A 7 -24.14 19.86 6.11
C LYS A 7 -23.78 18.37 6.10
N ASP A 8 -24.75 17.49 5.88
CA ASP A 8 -24.55 16.04 5.87
C ASP A 8 -23.74 15.63 4.64
N VAL A 9 -24.05 16.21 3.48
CA VAL A 9 -23.30 15.98 2.23
C VAL A 9 -21.85 16.44 2.37
N VAL A 10 -21.62 17.63 2.93
CA VAL A 10 -20.27 18.16 3.17
C VAL A 10 -19.49 17.27 4.14
N PHE A 11 -20.13 16.76 5.19
CA PHE A 11 -19.50 15.83 6.13
C PHE A 11 -19.09 14.52 5.46
N HIS A 12 -19.97 13.91 4.67
CA HIS A 12 -19.67 12.66 3.97
C HIS A 12 -18.55 12.80 2.93
N ILE A 13 -18.52 13.91 2.17
CA ILE A 13 -17.43 14.20 1.24
C ILE A 13 -16.11 14.39 1.99
N GLY A 14 -16.11 15.13 3.10
CA GLY A 14 -14.93 15.32 3.94
C GLY A 14 -14.38 14.01 4.47
N PHE A 15 -15.26 13.16 5.03
CA PHE A 15 -14.91 11.83 5.52
C PHE A 15 -14.30 10.95 4.41
N LEU A 16 -14.90 10.97 3.21
CA LEU A 16 -14.39 10.19 2.09
C LEU A 16 -12.99 10.65 1.66
N SER A 17 -12.79 11.97 1.56
CA SER A 17 -11.49 12.55 1.18
C SER A 17 -10.38 12.16 2.16
N MET A 18 -10.70 12.12 3.46
CA MET A 18 -9.77 11.70 4.51
C MET A 18 -9.34 10.24 4.34
N ILE A 19 -10.28 9.34 4.10
CA ILE A 19 -9.98 7.91 3.90
C ILE A 19 -9.13 7.70 2.65
N VAL A 20 -9.48 8.35 1.53
CA VAL A 20 -8.71 8.25 0.29
C VAL A 20 -7.28 8.76 0.50
N GLY A 21 -7.13 9.88 1.20
CA GLY A 21 -5.82 10.44 1.57
C GLY A 21 -4.99 9.48 2.43
N GLN A 22 -5.59 8.84 3.44
CA GLN A 22 -4.90 7.87 4.28
C GLN A 22 -4.39 6.66 3.48
N VAL A 23 -5.24 6.08 2.62
CA VAL A 23 -4.85 4.94 1.78
C VAL A 23 -3.78 5.32 0.79
N PHE A 24 -3.84 6.53 0.22
CA PHE A 24 -2.82 7.03 -0.69
C PHE A 24 -1.45 7.16 0.00
N VAL A 25 -1.40 7.72 1.20
CA VAL A 25 -0.14 7.86 1.97
C VAL A 25 0.43 6.48 2.31
N ILE A 26 -0.41 5.54 2.76
CA ILE A 26 0.04 4.18 3.06
C ILE A 26 0.60 3.53 1.80
N TYR A 27 -0.15 3.56 0.70
CA TYR A 27 0.28 2.99 -0.58
C TYR A 27 1.62 3.55 -1.05
N TYR A 28 1.78 4.87 -1.02
CA TYR A 28 3.04 5.52 -1.42
C TYR A 28 4.22 4.95 -0.64
N HIS A 29 4.07 4.84 0.68
CA HIS A 29 5.13 4.32 1.54
C HIS A 29 5.40 2.83 1.33
N VAL A 30 4.35 2.01 1.12
CA VAL A 30 4.50 0.58 0.77
C VAL A 30 5.26 0.40 -0.53
N ASN A 31 4.93 1.21 -1.53
CA ASN A 31 5.52 1.14 -2.85
C ASN A 31 7.00 1.55 -2.81
N GLU A 32 7.32 2.67 -2.17
CA GLU A 32 8.70 3.13 -1.97
C GLU A 32 9.53 2.09 -1.21
N LEU A 33 9.00 1.56 -0.10
CA LEU A 33 9.65 0.51 0.67
C LEU A 33 9.89 -0.76 -0.15
N SER A 34 8.93 -1.15 -0.99
CA SER A 34 9.08 -2.33 -1.86
C SER A 34 10.17 -2.14 -2.92
N LEU A 35 10.24 -0.95 -3.51
CA LEU A 35 11.29 -0.59 -4.47
C LEU A 35 12.67 -0.56 -3.82
N GLU A 36 12.79 0.07 -2.65
CA GLU A 36 14.04 0.16 -1.90
C GLU A 36 14.51 -1.23 -1.44
N SER A 37 13.57 -2.09 -1.02
CA SER A 37 13.85 -3.47 -0.64
C SER A 37 14.49 -4.23 -1.81
N ILE A 38 13.90 -4.17 -3.01
CA ILE A 38 14.45 -4.83 -4.22
C ILE A 38 15.86 -4.28 -4.55
N ASP A 39 16.04 -2.97 -4.54
CA ASP A 39 17.34 -2.32 -4.78
C ASP A 39 18.39 -2.77 -3.76
N LEU A 40 18.03 -2.82 -2.48
CA LEU A 40 18.88 -3.28 -1.39
C LEU A 40 19.34 -4.73 -1.62
N SER A 41 18.44 -5.64 -1.99
CA SER A 41 18.81 -7.03 -2.28
C SER A 41 19.79 -7.13 -3.45
N GLN A 42 19.57 -6.36 -4.51
CA GLN A 42 20.46 -6.32 -5.67
C GLN A 42 21.84 -5.76 -5.31
N ARG A 43 21.90 -4.73 -4.46
CA ARG A 43 23.14 -4.15 -3.94
C ARG A 43 23.92 -5.14 -3.08
N ILE A 44 23.25 -5.86 -2.19
CA ILE A 44 23.90 -6.89 -1.36
C ILE A 44 24.40 -8.02 -2.27
N PHE A 45 23.63 -8.42 -3.28
CA PHE A 45 24.03 -9.48 -4.22
C PHE A 45 25.29 -9.11 -5.01
N ASN A 46 25.41 -7.85 -5.42
CA ASN A 46 26.58 -7.32 -6.12
C ASN A 46 27.77 -6.99 -5.20
N SER A 47 27.62 -7.09 -3.88
CA SER A 47 28.72 -6.88 -2.94
C SER A 47 29.61 -8.13 -2.79
N ASN A 48 30.80 -7.99 -2.19
CA ASN A 48 31.66 -9.13 -1.82
C ASN A 48 31.10 -9.91 -0.61
N TRP A 49 29.80 -10.25 -0.63
CA TRP A 49 29.13 -11.04 0.41
C TRP A 49 29.73 -12.45 0.55
N TYR A 50 30.40 -12.95 -0.51
CA TYR A 50 31.10 -14.22 -0.50
C TYR A 50 32.33 -14.24 0.43
N ASP A 51 33.01 -13.11 0.60
CA ASP A 51 34.22 -12.96 1.42
C ASP A 51 33.91 -12.57 2.89
N GLN A 52 32.63 -12.42 3.23
CA GLN A 52 32.19 -12.11 4.59
C GLN A 52 32.23 -13.35 5.51
N SER A 53 32.28 -13.10 6.82
CA SER A 53 32.23 -14.17 7.82
C SER A 53 30.97 -15.04 7.68
N SER A 54 31.06 -16.30 8.12
CA SER A 54 29.97 -17.28 8.01
C SER A 54 28.67 -16.82 8.68
N GLU A 55 28.76 -16.10 9.80
CA GLU A 55 27.61 -15.50 10.50
C GLU A 55 26.94 -14.39 9.69
N VAL A 56 27.74 -13.49 9.09
CA VAL A 56 27.26 -12.39 8.26
C VAL A 56 26.67 -12.90 6.96
N LYS A 57 27.32 -13.89 6.32
CA LYS A 57 26.82 -14.55 5.10
C LYS A 57 25.46 -15.20 5.33
N ARG A 58 25.27 -15.91 6.45
CA ARG A 58 23.96 -16.53 6.78
C ARG A 58 22.88 -15.47 6.98
N SER A 59 23.22 -14.37 7.66
CA SER A 59 22.29 -13.26 7.89
C SER A 59 21.90 -12.55 6.58
N LEU A 60 22.88 -12.28 5.71
CA LEU A 60 22.66 -11.68 4.38
C LEU A 60 21.78 -12.56 3.48
N LEU A 61 22.00 -13.88 3.46
CA LEU A 61 21.17 -14.81 2.71
C LEU A 61 19.71 -14.83 3.20
N ILE A 62 19.49 -14.76 4.52
CA ILE A 62 18.14 -14.65 5.09
C ILE A 62 17.49 -13.34 4.65
N VAL A 63 18.22 -12.22 4.69
CA VAL A 63 17.72 -10.92 4.25
C VAL A 63 17.38 -10.94 2.75
N MET A 64 18.28 -11.40 1.89
CA MET A 64 18.03 -11.53 0.45
C MET A 64 16.79 -12.39 0.15
N ALA A 65 16.67 -13.55 0.80
CA ALA A 65 15.53 -14.46 0.60
C ALA A 65 14.20 -13.85 1.09
N ARG A 66 14.25 -13.03 2.15
CA ARG A 66 13.07 -12.33 2.71
C ARG A 66 12.65 -11.17 1.83
N VAL A 67 13.61 -10.45 1.26
CA VAL A 67 13.43 -9.26 0.42
C VAL A 67 12.98 -9.61 -1.01
N GLN A 68 13.36 -10.78 -1.52
CA GLN A 68 12.87 -11.30 -2.81
C GLN A 68 11.36 -11.56 -2.83
N ARG A 69 10.73 -11.71 -1.66
CA ARG A 69 9.27 -11.68 -1.60
C ARG A 69 8.88 -10.21 -1.63
N PRO A 70 8.23 -9.73 -2.71
CA PRO A 70 7.81 -8.34 -2.76
C PRO A 70 7.00 -8.07 -1.50
N LEU A 71 7.33 -6.98 -0.80
CA LEU A 71 6.67 -6.58 0.44
C LEU A 71 5.30 -6.01 0.10
N VAL A 72 4.50 -6.83 -0.57
CA VAL A 72 3.14 -6.55 -0.92
C VAL A 72 2.39 -6.57 0.39
N LEU A 73 2.17 -5.39 0.96
CA LEU A 73 1.26 -5.23 2.07
C LEU A 73 -0.12 -5.61 1.54
N THR A 74 -0.49 -6.87 1.74
CA THR A 74 -1.85 -7.33 1.53
C THR A 74 -2.65 -6.78 2.70
N ILE A 75 -3.75 -6.06 2.42
CA ILE A 75 -4.71 -5.72 3.48
C ILE A 75 -5.42 -7.03 3.84
N GLY A 76 -4.84 -7.78 4.78
CA GLY A 76 -5.28 -9.14 5.13
C GLY A 76 -5.15 -10.13 3.98
N ASN A 77 -6.23 -10.83 3.65
CA ASN A 77 -6.32 -11.80 2.53
C ASN A 77 -7.21 -11.26 1.37
N PHE A 78 -7.57 -9.98 1.42
CA PHE A 78 -8.64 -9.42 0.59
C PHE A 78 -8.14 -8.75 -0.69
N ALA A 79 -6.97 -8.11 -0.67
CA ALA A 79 -6.33 -7.59 -1.87
C ALA A 79 -4.90 -7.10 -1.60
N VAL A 80 -4.09 -7.20 -2.64
CA VAL A 80 -2.80 -6.53 -2.75
C VAL A 80 -3.03 -5.02 -2.88
N ILE A 81 -2.29 -4.20 -2.12
CA ILE A 81 -2.32 -2.75 -2.35
C ILE A 81 -1.61 -2.46 -3.69
N ASP A 82 -2.40 -2.37 -4.74
CA ASP A 82 -2.01 -1.97 -6.09
C ASP A 82 -2.89 -0.80 -6.56
N ASN A 83 -2.53 -0.20 -7.69
CA ASN A 83 -3.29 0.85 -8.37
C ASN A 83 -4.76 0.47 -8.56
N ASP A 84 -5.04 -0.81 -8.85
CA ASP A 84 -6.41 -1.30 -9.02
C ASP A 84 -7.23 -1.24 -7.72
N LEU A 85 -6.60 -1.44 -6.55
CA LEU A 85 -7.25 -1.31 -5.25
C LEU A 85 -7.74 0.13 -5.04
N ILE A 86 -6.91 1.12 -5.37
CA ILE A 86 -7.24 2.54 -5.21
C ILE A 86 -8.42 2.90 -6.10
N VAL A 87 -8.39 2.47 -7.37
CA VAL A 87 -9.49 2.72 -8.33
C VAL A 87 -10.78 2.06 -7.86
N THR A 88 -10.71 0.82 -7.38
CA THR A 88 -11.86 0.08 -6.87
C THR A 88 -12.45 0.73 -5.63
N MET A 89 -11.60 1.23 -4.73
CA MET A 89 -12.01 1.94 -3.52
C MET A 89 -12.73 3.25 -3.84
N VAL A 90 -12.21 4.04 -4.79
CA VAL A 90 -12.86 5.28 -5.24
C VAL A 90 -14.20 5.00 -5.94
N LYS A 91 -14.28 3.94 -6.74
CA LYS A 91 -15.55 3.50 -7.37
C LYS A 91 -16.59 3.12 -6.31
N ALA A 92 -16.21 2.29 -5.33
CA ALA A 92 -17.10 1.88 -4.25
C ALA A 92 -17.62 3.08 -3.45
N ALA A 93 -16.75 4.05 -3.19
CA ALA A 93 -17.12 5.29 -2.53
C ALA A 93 -18.11 6.14 -3.33
N TYR A 94 -17.89 6.30 -4.64
CA TYR A 94 -18.81 7.01 -5.52
C TYR A 94 -20.18 6.34 -5.54
N THR A 95 -20.22 5.00 -5.64
CA THR A 95 -21.47 4.23 -5.58
C THR A 95 -22.20 4.43 -4.26
N PHE A 96 -21.49 4.46 -3.13
CA PHE A 96 -22.10 4.71 -1.82
C PHE A 96 -22.78 6.08 -1.73
N VAL A 97 -22.09 7.13 -2.20
CA VAL A 97 -22.64 8.49 -2.23
C VAL A 97 -23.85 8.56 -3.18
N MET A 98 -23.76 7.94 -4.35
CA MET A 98 -24.85 7.91 -5.34
C MET A 98 -26.10 7.21 -4.79
N TYR A 99 -25.92 6.07 -4.11
CA TYR A 99 -27.03 5.31 -3.52
C TYR A 99 -27.71 6.04 -2.36
N HIS A 100 -26.98 6.92 -1.65
CA HIS A 100 -27.55 7.74 -0.59
C HIS A 100 -28.26 9.00 -1.11
N ILE A 101 -27.89 9.46 -2.32
CA ILE A 101 -28.47 10.64 -2.97
C ILE A 101 -29.79 10.32 -3.71
N ILE A 102 -29.93 9.10 -4.24
CA ILE A 102 -31.15 8.59 -4.89
C ILE A 102 -32.21 8.22 -3.86
#